data_AF-A0AAE0VQ98-F1
#
_entry.id   AF-A0AAE0VQ98-F1
#
_cell.length_a   1.000
_cell.length_b   1.000
_cell.length_c   1.000
_cell.angle_alpha   90.00
_cell.angle_beta   90.00
_cell.angle_gamma   90.00
#
_symmetry.space_group_name_H-M   'P 1'
#
loop_
_entity.id
_entity.type
_entity.pdbx_description
1 polymer ?
#
loop_
_entity_poly.entity_id
_entity_poly.type
_entity_poly.pdbx_seq_one_letter_code
_entity_poly.pdbx_strand_id
1 'polypeptide(L)'
;MTHTLGASHDGEGDAKDCKAEDLFIMSPIKEGPSSERPYSRNPWLFSNCSVEAFKVTLRNKICLKSPGSYFDQEEYAKYTSKQPGEMFTVDEQCELIHGSKSSVCEIALAKYGSIDS
;
A
#
# COMPACT_ATOMS: atom_id res chain seq x y z
N MET A 1 -7.36 -3.51 -5.45
CA MET A 1 -7.61 -4.96 -5.36
C MET A 1 -8.69 -5.28 -4.32
N THR A 2 -8.65 -4.67 -3.15
CA THR A 2 -9.57 -4.89 -2.03
C THR A 2 -11.07 -4.79 -2.36
N HIS A 3 -11.49 -3.78 -3.13
CA HIS A 3 -12.87 -3.63 -3.62
C HIS A 3 -13.38 -4.87 -4.39
N THR A 4 -12.49 -5.54 -5.15
CA THR A 4 -12.85 -6.76 -5.90
C THR A 4 -13.10 -7.97 -5.00
N LEU A 5 -12.64 -7.90 -3.74
CA LEU A 5 -12.90 -8.89 -2.69
C LEU A 5 -14.11 -8.51 -1.81
N GLY A 6 -14.90 -7.53 -2.25
CA GLY A 6 -16.18 -7.15 -1.64
C GLY A 6 -16.10 -6.17 -0.47
N ALA A 7 -14.90 -5.64 -0.14
CA ALA A 7 -14.77 -4.62 0.89
C ALA A 7 -15.20 -3.24 0.35
N SER A 8 -16.03 -2.53 1.11
CA SER A 8 -16.33 -1.10 0.92
C SER A 8 -15.25 -0.23 1.57
N HIS A 9 -15.30 1.09 1.33
CA HIS A 9 -14.49 2.00 2.14
C HIS A 9 -14.91 1.96 3.60
N ASP A 10 -13.95 2.09 4.51
CA ASP A 10 -14.24 2.20 5.95
C ASP A 10 -15.08 3.47 6.21
N GLY A 11 -16.17 3.31 6.95
CA GLY A 11 -17.13 4.39 7.24
C GLY A 11 -18.30 4.45 6.27
N GLU A 12 -18.34 3.59 5.25
CA GLU A 12 -19.39 3.58 4.21
C GLU A 12 -20.12 2.24 4.13
N GLY A 13 -21.43 2.28 3.83
CA GLY A 13 -22.25 1.08 3.57
C GLY A 13 -22.16 0.01 4.67
N ASP A 14 -21.79 -1.20 4.25
CA ASP A 14 -21.61 -2.36 5.15
C ASP A 14 -20.37 -2.25 6.06
N ALA A 15 -19.51 -1.26 5.85
CA ALA A 15 -18.31 -0.98 6.65
C ALA A 15 -18.45 0.27 7.53
N LYS A 16 -19.68 0.76 7.76
CA LYS A 16 -19.97 1.95 8.60
C LYS A 16 -19.45 1.87 10.04
N ASP A 17 -19.24 0.66 10.56
CA ASP A 17 -18.76 0.45 11.93
C ASP A 17 -17.22 0.57 12.05
N CYS A 18 -16.49 0.55 10.93
CA CYS A 18 -15.06 0.85 10.87
C CYS A 18 -14.87 2.32 10.53
N LYS A 19 -14.10 3.07 11.34
CA LYS A 19 -13.94 4.51 11.16
C LYS A 19 -12.97 4.82 10.03
N ALA A 20 -13.35 5.74 9.14
CA ALA A 20 -12.49 6.23 8.07
C ALA A 20 -11.17 6.82 8.62
N GLU A 21 -11.23 7.47 9.78
CA GLU A 21 -10.10 8.16 10.41
C GLU A 21 -9.07 7.19 11.01
N ASP A 22 -9.36 5.89 11.11
CA ASP A 22 -8.38 4.92 11.57
C ASP A 22 -7.32 4.61 10.49
N LEU A 23 -7.51 5.11 9.26
CA LEU A 23 -6.51 5.10 8.18
C LEU A 23 -5.98 3.70 7.84
N PHE A 24 -6.84 2.69 7.87
CA PHE A 24 -6.59 1.38 7.27
C PHE A 24 -6.59 1.50 5.72
N ILE A 25 -6.15 0.45 5.02
CA ILE A 25 -6.02 0.43 3.54
C ILE A 25 -7.31 0.83 2.81
N MET A 26 -8.49 0.58 3.39
CA MET A 26 -9.79 0.93 2.80
C MET A 26 -10.37 2.24 3.32
N SER A 27 -9.61 3.04 4.05
CA SER A 27 -10.03 4.40 4.36
C SER A 27 -10.25 5.20 3.07
N PRO A 28 -11.37 5.94 2.96
CA PRO A 28 -11.58 6.87 1.86
C PRO A 28 -10.69 8.12 1.98
N ILE A 29 -10.05 8.31 3.14
CA ILE A 29 -9.19 9.46 3.43
C ILE A 29 -7.78 9.18 2.90
N LYS A 30 -7.32 10.02 1.97
CA LYS A 30 -5.95 9.99 1.48
C LYS A 30 -5.04 10.80 2.41
N GLU A 31 -4.60 10.18 3.50
CA GLU A 31 -3.54 10.70 4.36
C GLU A 31 -2.29 9.82 4.23
N GLY A 32 -1.25 10.37 3.61
CA GLY A 32 0.09 9.79 3.63
C GLY A 32 0.85 10.19 4.90
N PRO A 33 1.97 9.53 5.20
CA PRO A 33 2.87 10.00 6.24
C PRO A 33 3.28 11.46 5.94
N SER A 34 3.15 12.33 6.94
CA SER A 34 3.56 13.74 6.89
C SER A 34 4.64 14.00 7.94
N SER A 35 5.28 15.17 7.87
CA SER A 35 6.23 15.59 8.90
C SER A 35 5.61 15.67 10.30
N GLU A 36 4.29 15.86 10.40
CA GLU A 36 3.55 15.91 11.66
C GLU A 36 2.99 14.53 12.08
N ARG A 37 2.84 13.62 11.11
CA ARG A 37 2.38 12.24 11.30
C ARG A 37 3.23 11.31 10.45
N PRO A 38 4.45 10.95 10.88
CA PRO A 38 5.39 10.17 10.07
C PRO A 38 4.89 8.76 9.72
N TYR A 39 3.81 8.33 10.36
CA TYR A 39 3.06 7.14 10.01
C TYR A 39 1.57 7.52 9.95
N SER A 40 0.88 7.17 8.85
CA SER A 40 -0.57 7.00 8.96
C SER A 40 -0.82 5.88 9.97
N ARG A 41 -1.92 5.95 10.74
CA ARG A 41 -2.11 5.04 11.90
C ARG A 41 -2.00 3.57 11.53
N ASN A 42 -2.51 3.17 10.37
CA ASN A 42 -2.60 1.78 9.94
C ASN A 42 -2.31 1.61 8.42
N PRO A 43 -1.16 2.07 7.90
CA PRO A 43 -0.93 2.25 6.45
C PRO A 43 -1.02 0.93 5.66
N TRP A 44 -0.69 -0.17 6.33
CA TRP A 44 -0.48 -1.49 5.72
C TRP A 44 -1.41 -2.55 6.30
N LEU A 45 -2.45 -2.14 7.05
CA LEU A 45 -3.38 -3.05 7.70
C LEU A 45 -4.77 -2.91 7.09
N PHE A 46 -5.54 -4.00 7.12
CA PHE A 46 -6.96 -4.01 6.80
C PHE A 46 -7.78 -3.83 8.09
N SER A 47 -8.88 -3.10 7.99
CA SER A 47 -9.87 -3.03 9.06
C SER A 47 -10.58 -4.37 9.25
N ASN A 48 -11.24 -4.58 10.39
CA ASN A 48 -12.04 -5.78 10.60
C ASN A 48 -13.21 -5.88 9.60
N CYS A 49 -13.79 -4.75 9.18
CA CYS A 49 -14.85 -4.71 8.17
C CYS A 49 -14.36 -5.22 6.82
N SER A 50 -13.16 -4.81 6.40
CA SER A 50 -12.52 -5.32 5.18
C SER A 50 -12.29 -6.83 5.27
N VAL A 51 -11.76 -7.32 6.40
CA VAL A 51 -11.48 -8.75 6.62
C VAL A 51 -12.75 -9.59 6.57
N GLU A 52 -13.85 -9.14 7.20
CA GLU A 52 -15.13 -9.86 7.15
C GLU A 52 -15.72 -9.89 5.74
N ALA A 53 -15.64 -8.78 5.00
CA ALA A 53 -16.05 -8.75 3.61
C ALA A 53 -15.26 -9.75 2.74
N PHE A 54 -13.94 -9.86 2.94
CA PHE A 54 -13.13 -10.87 2.24
C PHE A 54 -13.59 -12.28 2.57
N LYS A 55 -13.82 -12.58 3.86
CA LYS A 55 -14.28 -13.91 4.29
C LYS A 55 -15.61 -14.26 3.62
N VAL A 56 -16.57 -13.35 3.57
CA VAL A 56 -17.86 -13.58 2.91
C VAL A 56 -17.67 -13.81 1.41
N THR A 57 -16.91 -12.95 0.73
CA THR A 57 -16.67 -13.07 -0.71
C THR A 57 -15.96 -14.36 -1.06
N LEU A 58 -14.91 -14.73 -0.32
CA LEU A 58 -14.04 -15.88 -0.62
C LEU A 58 -14.70 -17.24 -0.36
N ARG A 59 -15.71 -17.34 0.51
CA ARG A 59 -16.41 -18.62 0.83
C ARG A 59 -16.80 -19.42 -0.40
N ASN A 60 -17.19 -18.75 -1.48
CA ASN A 60 -17.70 -19.38 -2.71
C ASN A 60 -16.79 -19.19 -3.94
N LYS A 61 -15.56 -18.66 -3.78
CA LYS A 61 -14.65 -18.46 -4.92
C LYS A 61 -13.80 -19.69 -5.18
N ILE A 62 -14.28 -20.54 -6.08
CA ILE A 62 -13.56 -21.76 -6.50
C ILE A 62 -12.31 -21.46 -7.34
N CYS A 63 -12.29 -20.34 -8.05
CA CYS A 63 -11.18 -19.96 -8.94
C CYS A 63 -9.89 -19.55 -8.21
N LEU A 64 -9.97 -19.28 -6.90
CA LEU A 64 -8.81 -18.89 -6.07
C LEU A 64 -8.28 -20.07 -5.23
N LYS A 65 -8.84 -21.27 -5.40
CA LYS A 65 -8.43 -22.46 -4.65
C LYS A 65 -7.21 -23.17 -5.23
N SER A 66 -6.98 -23.04 -6.54
CA SER A 66 -5.80 -23.63 -7.17
C SER A 66 -4.57 -22.82 -6.76
N PRO A 67 -3.48 -23.46 -6.29
CA PRO A 67 -2.20 -22.78 -6.21
C PRO A 67 -1.84 -22.30 -7.61
N GLY A 68 -1.55 -21.00 -7.75
CA GLY A 68 -1.00 -20.47 -8.98
C GLY A 68 0.41 -21.03 -9.20
N SER A 69 0.81 -21.21 -10.46
CA SER A 69 2.20 -21.47 -10.81
C SER A 69 2.86 -20.16 -11.22
N TYR A 70 4.03 -19.86 -10.66
CA TYR A 70 4.86 -18.79 -11.20
C TYR A 70 5.39 -19.23 -12.57
N PHE A 71 5.16 -18.40 -13.59
CA PHE A 71 5.67 -18.66 -14.93
C PHE A 71 7.17 -18.41 -15.00
N ASP A 72 7.66 -17.42 -14.24
CA ASP A 72 9.07 -17.07 -14.11
C ASP A 72 9.44 -16.89 -12.64
N GLN A 73 10.23 -17.83 -12.12
CA GLN A 73 10.65 -17.82 -10.72
C GLN A 73 11.78 -16.82 -10.46
N GLU A 74 12.60 -16.50 -11.47
CA GLU A 74 13.66 -15.51 -11.37
C GLU A 74 13.08 -14.10 -11.31
N GLU A 75 12.08 -13.81 -12.15
CA GLU A 75 11.33 -12.54 -12.09
C GLU A 75 10.66 -12.37 -10.72
N TYR A 76 9.95 -13.40 -10.25
CA TYR A 76 9.31 -13.37 -8.93
C TYR A 76 10.32 -13.08 -7.82
N ALA A 77 11.46 -13.78 -7.81
CA ALA A 77 12.51 -13.57 -6.83
C ALA A 77 13.08 -12.15 -6.90
N LYS A 78 13.29 -11.60 -8.10
CA LYS A 78 13.81 -10.24 -8.29
C LYS A 78 12.94 -9.16 -7.65
N TYR A 79 11.61 -9.30 -7.72
CA TYR A 79 10.67 -8.29 -7.22
C TYR A 79 10.13 -8.56 -5.82
N THR A 80 10.41 -9.73 -5.23
CA THR A 80 9.93 -10.08 -3.87
C THR A 80 11.04 -10.26 -2.84
N SER A 81 12.31 -10.32 -3.26
CA SER A 81 13.46 -10.46 -2.35
C SER A 81 14.00 -9.13 -1.81
N LYS A 82 13.63 -8.00 -2.42
CA LYS A 82 14.09 -6.66 -2.05
C LYS A 82 12.91 -5.75 -1.72
N GLN A 83 13.10 -4.86 -0.75
CA GLN A 83 12.17 -3.79 -0.47
C GLN A 83 12.25 -2.72 -1.58
N PRO A 84 11.16 -1.99 -1.87
CA PRO A 84 11.19 -0.94 -2.90
C PRO A 84 12.30 0.09 -2.70
N GLY A 85 12.64 0.46 -1.46
CA GLY A 85 13.74 1.38 -1.16
C GLY A 85 15.14 0.81 -1.46
N GLU A 86 15.29 -0.51 -1.59
CA GLU A 86 16.53 -1.17 -2.04
C GLU A 86 16.57 -1.33 -3.57
N MET A 87 15.43 -1.11 -4.24
CA MET A 87 15.28 -1.26 -5.69
C MET A 87 15.31 0.07 -6.43
N PHE A 88 14.84 1.14 -5.78
CA PHE A 88 14.74 2.48 -6.35
C PHE A 88 15.37 3.49 -5.39
N THR A 89 16.39 4.18 -5.86
CA THR A 89 16.97 5.35 -5.20
C THR A 89 15.93 6.45 -5.01
N VAL A 90 16.23 7.43 -4.17
CA VAL A 90 15.29 8.54 -3.89
C VAL A 90 14.99 9.33 -5.17
N ASP A 91 15.99 9.55 -6.02
CA ASP A 91 15.80 10.24 -7.31
C ASP A 91 14.93 9.41 -8.27
N GLU A 92 15.16 8.09 -8.37
CA GLU A 92 14.32 7.22 -9.19
C GLU A 92 12.86 7.22 -8.72
N GLN A 93 12.62 7.27 -7.41
CA GLN A 93 11.26 7.43 -6.86
C GLN A 93 10.66 8.79 -7.24
N CYS A 94 11.44 9.87 -7.20
CA CYS A 94 10.99 11.19 -7.67
C CYS A 94 10.66 11.18 -9.16
N GLU A 95 11.46 10.52 -10.00
CA GLU A 95 11.19 10.40 -11.44
C GLU A 95 9.91 9.60 -11.71
N LEU A 96 9.65 8.52 -10.97
CA LEU A 96 8.43 7.72 -11.11
C LEU A 96 7.16 8.52 -10.77
N ILE A 97 7.24 9.46 -9.82
CA ILE A 97 6.08 10.23 -9.34
C ILE A 97 5.88 11.52 -10.14
N HIS A 98 6.97 12.24 -10.45
CA HIS A 98 6.95 13.59 -11.02
C HIS A 98 7.40 13.67 -12.48
N GLY A 99 7.92 12.57 -13.02
CA GLY A 99 8.40 12.46 -14.40
C GLY A 99 9.91 12.61 -14.53
N SER A 100 10.41 12.35 -15.73
CA SER A 100 11.84 12.32 -16.04
C SER A 100 12.57 13.60 -15.61
N LYS A 101 13.80 13.46 -15.09
CA LYS A 101 14.66 14.53 -14.57
C LYS A 101 14.20 15.14 -13.25
N SER A 102 13.23 14.53 -12.57
CA SER A 102 12.90 14.91 -11.19
C SER A 102 13.92 14.30 -10.24
N SER A 103 14.27 15.03 -9.18
CA SER A 103 15.23 14.59 -8.15
C SER A 103 14.73 15.00 -6.77
N VAL A 104 15.37 14.44 -5.75
CA VAL A 104 15.10 14.76 -4.36
C VAL A 104 15.35 16.25 -4.08
N CYS A 105 14.46 16.86 -3.32
CA CYS A 105 14.67 18.23 -2.84
C CYS A 105 15.72 18.22 -1.72
N GLU A 106 16.93 18.72 -2.00
CA GLU A 106 18.04 18.74 -1.03
C GLU A 106 17.72 19.56 0.23
N ILE A 107 16.84 20.56 0.14
CA ILE A 107 16.35 21.33 1.28
C ILE A 107 15.52 20.44 2.23
N ALA A 108 14.85 19.40 1.71
CA ALA A 108 14.13 18.42 2.52
C ALA A 108 15.09 17.44 3.22
N LEU A 109 16.17 17.01 2.57
CA LEU A 109 17.18 16.12 3.17
C LEU A 109 17.89 16.78 4.37
N ALA A 110 18.21 18.08 4.26
CA ALA A 110 18.80 18.85 5.34
C ALA A 110 17.89 18.99 6.58
N LYS A 111 16.57 18.76 6.43
CA LYS A 111 15.57 18.86 7.52
C LYS A 111 15.17 17.51 8.11
N TYR A 112 15.27 16.42 7.35
CA TYR A 112 14.78 15.09 7.76
C TYR A 112 15.86 13.99 7.83
N GLY A 113 17.13 14.32 7.56
CA GLY A 113 18.27 13.42 7.71
C GLY A 113 18.73 12.81 6.38
N SER A 114 20.05 12.80 6.18
CA SER A 114 20.73 12.17 5.04
C SER A 114 20.45 10.67 5.05
N ILE A 115 19.93 10.13 3.96
CA ILE A 115 20.05 8.70 3.66
C ILE A 115 21.08 8.67 2.54
N ASP A 116 22.28 8.23 2.89
CA ASP A 116 23.45 8.29 2.01
C ASP A 116 23.23 7.47 0.73
N SER A 117 23.82 8.03 -0.34
CA SER A 117 23.69 7.70 -1.75
C SER A 117 24.18 6.32 -2.15
#